data_AF-A0A5M8AKM9-F1
#
_entry.id   AF-A0A5M8AKM9-F1
#
_cell.length_a   1.000
_cell.length_b   1.000
_cell.length_c   1.000
_cell.angle_alpha   90.00
_cell.angle_beta   90.00
_cell.angle_gamma   90.00
#
_symmetry.space_group_name_H-M   'P 1'
#
loop_
_entity.id
_entity.type
_entity.pdbx_description
1 polymer ?
#
loop_
_entity_poly.entity_id
_entity_poly.type
_entity_poly.pdbx_seq_one_letter_code
_entity_poly.pdbx_strand_id
1 'polypeptide(L)'
;MQSEVRPLRELCSLIADCPHSTPVWTDAGYIVIRNQNIKNGRLDLSSSSFTDAQHFEQRIRRAKPRGGDIIFTREAPMGQVCMIPKGLECCLGQRQVLLRPNPAVVDSRFLLYALQSPQVQHEIGWNEGTGSTVSNVRIPVLESLNIPTPCLKVQKEIAAVLGAIDDRIDVLCETNITLEAIAQTVFKSWFIDFDPVRAKTEGREPEGMDAKMAELFPHTFANSALGAIPAGWRVSHVGQEINCVGGGTPSTQEGKYWEPAIHYWTTPKDLSRNTSPVLLSTERRLSDAGLAKVSSGLLPAGTLLMSSRAPIGYLAIAQIPLAVNQGYIAMLPDGNLPPQYLYFWCKENMDSIKQKANGSTFMEISKSIFRQIPLIVPPRGIVECFMELSGSVFDRITAGEKQRLSLQELRDSLLPRLISGEVRVPEGEAQLNEALA
;
A
#
# COMPACT_ATOMS: atom_id res chain seq x y z
N MET A 1 -21.23 20.85 23.41
CA MET A 1 -21.30 22.10 22.64
C MET A 1 -21.90 21.73 21.30
N GLN A 2 -23.10 22.18 20.97
CA GLN A 2 -23.65 21.95 19.62
C GLN A 2 -22.78 22.72 18.64
N SER A 3 -22.13 22.01 17.72
CA SER A 3 -21.41 22.62 16.61
C SER A 3 -22.40 23.40 15.75
N GLU A 4 -22.14 24.68 15.51
CA GLU A 4 -22.85 25.43 14.48
C GLU A 4 -22.62 24.73 13.14
N VAL A 5 -23.64 24.65 12.29
CA VAL A 5 -23.53 24.05 10.96
C VAL A 5 -23.50 25.18 9.95
N ARG A 6 -22.51 25.18 9.06
CA ARG A 6 -22.34 26.20 8.03
C ARG A 6 -22.23 25.58 6.64
N PRO A 7 -22.75 26.24 5.59
CA PRO A 7 -22.59 25.75 4.23
C PRO A 7 -21.14 25.87 3.77
N LEU A 8 -20.66 24.93 2.96
CA LEU A 8 -19.26 24.88 2.49
C LEU A 8 -18.79 26.20 1.84
N ARG A 9 -19.68 26.90 1.13
CA ARG A 9 -19.38 28.21 0.51
C ARG A 9 -18.92 29.29 1.49
N GLU A 10 -19.34 29.22 2.75
CA GLU A 10 -18.95 30.18 3.79
C GLU A 10 -17.60 29.82 4.43
N LEU A 11 -17.15 28.58 4.27
CA LEU A 11 -15.90 28.08 4.81
C LEU A 11 -14.73 28.24 3.82
N CYS A 12 -15.02 28.35 2.52
CA CYS A 12 -14.01 28.47 1.47
C CYS A 12 -13.89 29.91 0.97
N SER A 13 -12.66 30.37 0.75
CA SER A 13 -12.37 31.62 0.03
C SER A 13 -12.47 31.45 -1.49
N LEU A 14 -12.38 30.21 -1.98
CA LEU A 14 -12.52 29.86 -3.40
C LEU A 14 -13.06 28.43 -3.53
N ILE A 15 -14.03 28.26 -4.42
CA ILE A 15 -14.51 26.96 -4.90
C ILE A 15 -14.43 27.03 -6.42
N ALA A 16 -13.46 26.33 -7.01
CA ALA A 16 -13.14 26.45 -8.43
C ALA A 16 -13.26 25.10 -9.15
N ASP A 17 -14.15 25.04 -10.13
CA ASP A 17 -14.31 23.87 -10.99
C ASP A 17 -13.16 23.77 -12.00
N CYS A 18 -12.61 22.57 -12.17
CA CYS A 18 -11.55 22.30 -13.14
C CYS A 18 -12.02 22.46 -14.60
N PRO A 19 -11.10 22.61 -15.56
CA PRO A 19 -11.43 22.53 -16.98
C PRO A 19 -12.01 21.16 -17.34
N HIS A 20 -13.12 21.14 -18.09
CA HIS A 20 -13.76 19.89 -18.54
C HIS A 20 -13.05 19.24 -19.73
N SER A 21 -12.12 19.96 -20.38
CA SER A 21 -11.29 19.40 -21.44
C SER A 21 -10.36 18.30 -20.92
N THR A 22 -9.97 17.36 -21.79
CA THR A 22 -8.96 16.35 -21.44
C THR A 22 -7.58 17.01 -21.40
N PRO A 23 -6.74 16.71 -20.40
CA PRO A 23 -5.35 17.20 -20.39
C PRO A 23 -4.58 16.69 -21.61
N VAL A 24 -3.65 17.49 -22.10
CA VAL A 24 -2.65 17.02 -23.07
C VAL A 24 -1.57 16.28 -22.28
N TRP A 25 -1.44 14.99 -22.56
CA TRP A 25 -0.55 14.11 -21.80
C TRP A 25 0.85 14.12 -22.36
N THR A 26 1.83 14.19 -21.46
CA THR A 26 3.26 14.07 -21.77
C THR A 26 3.91 13.03 -20.85
N ASP A 27 5.07 12.51 -21.25
CA ASP A 27 5.81 11.53 -20.43
C ASP A 27 6.47 12.18 -19.20
N ALA A 28 6.70 13.49 -19.25
CA ALA A 28 7.26 14.29 -18.16
C ALA A 28 6.74 15.73 -18.24
N GLY A 29 6.83 16.47 -17.13
CA GLY A 29 6.40 17.87 -17.03
C GLY A 29 5.70 18.18 -15.71
N TYR A 30 4.66 19.00 -15.78
CA TYR A 30 3.86 19.39 -14.61
C TYR A 30 2.85 18.30 -14.27
N ILE A 31 2.68 18.04 -12.96
CA ILE A 31 1.78 16.99 -12.49
C ILE A 31 0.33 17.40 -12.69
N VAL A 32 -0.45 16.49 -13.29
CA VAL A 32 -1.90 16.58 -13.42
C VAL A 32 -2.55 15.62 -12.44
N ILE A 33 -3.29 16.13 -11.47
CA ILE A 33 -3.99 15.31 -10.48
C ILE A 33 -5.21 14.66 -11.12
N ARG A 34 -5.28 13.33 -11.06
CA ARG A 34 -6.44 12.54 -11.53
C ARG A 34 -7.16 11.92 -10.34
N ASN A 35 -8.40 11.47 -10.55
CA ASN A 35 -9.21 10.89 -9.47
C ASN A 35 -8.54 9.67 -8.84
N GLN A 36 -7.79 8.88 -9.63
CA GLN A 36 -7.04 7.72 -9.14
C GLN A 36 -5.92 8.09 -8.13
N ASN A 37 -5.45 9.35 -8.15
CA ASN A 37 -4.43 9.85 -7.24
C ASN A 37 -5.03 10.27 -5.89
N ILE A 38 -6.35 10.33 -5.74
CA ILE A 38 -7.01 10.80 -4.53
C ILE A 38 -7.40 9.58 -3.69
N LYS A 39 -6.72 9.38 -2.57
CA LYS A 39 -6.95 8.23 -1.68
C LYS A 39 -6.90 8.66 -0.22
N ASN A 40 -7.98 8.39 0.53
CA ASN A 40 -8.04 8.54 1.99
C ASN A 40 -7.53 9.90 2.52
N GLY A 41 -7.85 11.01 1.85
CA GLY A 41 -7.43 12.34 2.30
C GLY A 41 -6.04 12.78 1.82
N ARG A 42 -5.29 11.89 1.15
CA ARG A 42 -3.93 12.13 0.65
C ARG A 42 -3.85 11.98 -0.88
N LEU A 43 -2.78 12.53 -1.44
CA LEU A 43 -2.41 12.34 -2.84
C LEU A 43 -1.42 11.18 -2.98
N ASP A 44 -1.82 10.16 -3.75
CA ASP A 44 -0.97 9.07 -4.19
C ASP A 44 -0.36 9.42 -5.56
N LEU A 45 0.91 9.80 -5.56
CA LEU A 45 1.68 10.20 -6.73
C LEU A 45 2.56 9.08 -7.31
N SER A 46 2.43 7.84 -6.81
CA SER A 46 3.19 6.67 -7.32
C SER A 46 2.95 6.41 -8.80
N SER A 47 1.75 6.75 -9.31
CA SER A 47 1.40 6.76 -10.73
C SER A 47 0.92 8.15 -11.14
N SER A 48 1.89 9.05 -11.33
CA SER A 48 1.65 10.44 -11.74
C SER A 48 1.40 10.55 -13.25
N SER A 49 0.61 11.53 -13.65
CA SER A 49 0.39 11.92 -15.05
C SER A 49 0.88 13.34 -15.27
N PHE A 50 1.42 13.65 -16.45
CA PHE A 50 2.07 14.93 -16.73
C PHE A 50 1.46 15.68 -17.91
N THR A 51 1.69 16.99 -17.94
CA THR A 51 1.40 17.88 -19.05
C THR A 51 2.53 18.90 -19.24
N ASP A 52 2.61 19.52 -20.40
CA ASP A 52 3.60 20.56 -20.69
C ASP A 52 3.25 21.91 -20.03
N ALA A 53 4.20 22.85 -20.07
CA ALA A 53 4.06 24.17 -19.48
C ALA A 53 2.89 25.00 -20.06
N GLN A 54 2.65 24.90 -21.38
CA GLN A 54 1.61 25.67 -22.04
C GLN A 54 0.22 25.20 -21.59
N HIS A 55 0.00 23.90 -21.53
CA HIS A 55 -1.27 23.31 -21.10
C HIS A 55 -1.46 23.40 -19.58
N PHE A 56 -0.37 23.35 -18.81
CA PHE A 56 -0.40 23.65 -17.39
C PHE A 56 -0.95 25.06 -17.12
N GLU A 57 -0.38 26.09 -17.74
CA GLU A 57 -0.80 27.49 -17.60
C GLU A 57 -2.27 27.69 -17.97
N GLN A 58 -2.73 27.04 -19.05
CA GLN A 58 -4.14 27.08 -19.45
C GLN A 58 -5.08 26.51 -18.37
N ARG A 59 -4.67 25.43 -17.70
CA ARG A 59 -5.50 24.76 -16.69
C ARG A 59 -5.60 25.52 -15.38
N ILE A 60 -4.53 26.21 -14.99
CA ILE A 60 -4.50 26.97 -13.74
C ILE A 60 -5.11 28.38 -13.85
N ARG A 61 -5.57 28.80 -15.05
CA ARG A 61 -6.18 30.12 -15.28
C ARG A 61 -7.32 30.46 -14.31
N ARG A 62 -8.14 29.47 -13.96
CA ARG A 62 -9.24 29.66 -12.99
C ARG A 62 -8.70 29.71 -11.56
N ALA A 63 -7.82 28.78 -11.22
CA ALA A 63 -7.20 28.70 -9.92
C ALA A 63 -5.91 27.87 -10.00
N LYS A 64 -4.76 28.46 -9.61
CA LYS A 64 -3.54 27.69 -9.35
C LYS A 64 -3.69 27.01 -7.98
N PRO A 65 -3.60 25.67 -7.91
CA PRO A 65 -3.61 24.95 -6.64
C PRO A 65 -2.40 25.34 -5.77
N ARG A 66 -2.60 25.34 -4.46
CA ARG A 66 -1.59 25.69 -3.46
C ARG A 66 -1.60 24.70 -2.31
N GLY A 67 -0.50 24.60 -1.58
CA GLY A 67 -0.44 23.77 -0.38
C GLY A 67 -1.52 24.16 0.63
N GLY A 68 -2.25 23.16 1.13
CA GLY A 68 -3.39 23.35 2.05
C GLY A 68 -4.75 23.56 1.37
N ASP A 69 -4.80 23.67 0.04
CA ASP A 69 -6.05 23.52 -0.70
C ASP A 69 -6.53 22.06 -0.64
N ILE A 70 -7.84 21.84 -0.79
CA ILE A 70 -8.47 20.52 -0.83
C ILE A 70 -9.00 20.27 -2.23
N ILE A 71 -8.75 19.08 -2.77
CA ILE A 71 -9.34 18.62 -4.03
C ILE A 71 -10.52 17.72 -3.71
N PHE A 72 -11.67 17.95 -4.34
CA PHE A 72 -12.90 17.17 -4.22
C PHE A 72 -13.23 16.49 -5.55
N THR A 73 -13.52 15.19 -5.56
CA THR A 73 -13.97 14.47 -6.76
C THR A 73 -15.47 14.57 -6.95
N ARG A 74 -15.88 15.02 -8.12
CA ARG A 74 -17.30 15.18 -8.47
C ARG A 74 -17.94 13.90 -9.00
N GLU A 75 -17.14 13.02 -9.60
CA GLU A 75 -17.57 11.82 -10.30
C GLU A 75 -16.48 10.75 -10.22
N ALA A 76 -16.88 9.47 -10.19
CA ALA A 76 -16.02 8.30 -10.43
C ALA A 76 -14.63 8.30 -9.74
N PRO A 77 -14.55 8.00 -8.41
CA PRO A 77 -15.64 7.97 -7.44
C PRO A 77 -16.02 9.39 -6.99
N MET A 78 -17.29 9.59 -6.65
CA MET A 78 -17.80 10.86 -6.13
C MET A 78 -17.46 11.01 -4.64
N GLY A 79 -17.19 12.24 -4.18
CA GLY A 79 -17.06 12.55 -2.75
C GLY A 79 -15.69 12.29 -2.12
N GLN A 80 -14.71 11.82 -2.90
CA GLN A 80 -13.33 11.68 -2.40
C GLN A 80 -12.69 13.04 -2.25
N VAL A 81 -11.89 13.18 -1.19
CA VAL A 81 -11.15 14.41 -0.90
C VAL A 81 -9.69 14.10 -0.62
N CYS A 82 -8.83 15.05 -0.94
CA CYS A 82 -7.44 15.06 -0.48
C CYS A 82 -6.92 16.48 -0.30
N MET A 83 -5.89 16.63 0.54
CA MET A 83 -5.19 17.89 0.70
C MET A 83 -3.94 17.96 -0.17
N ILE A 84 -3.68 19.13 -0.76
CA ILE A 84 -2.48 19.40 -1.55
C ILE A 84 -1.29 19.64 -0.61
N PRO A 85 -0.19 18.87 -0.75
CA PRO A 85 1.04 19.07 0.01
C PRO A 85 1.66 20.46 -0.24
N LYS A 86 2.38 20.98 0.75
CA LYS A 86 3.17 22.20 0.58
C LYS A 86 4.27 21.98 -0.47
N GLY A 87 4.46 22.96 -1.35
CA GLY A 87 5.49 22.93 -2.39
C GLY A 87 5.16 22.10 -3.64
N LEU A 88 4.03 21.37 -3.67
CA LEU A 88 3.62 20.62 -4.85
C LEU A 88 3.11 21.58 -5.94
N GLU A 89 3.77 21.59 -7.10
CA GLU A 89 3.26 22.23 -8.31
C GLU A 89 2.43 21.25 -9.12
N CYS A 90 1.12 21.47 -9.17
CA CYS A 90 0.20 20.62 -9.93
C CYS A 90 -0.98 21.41 -10.48
N CYS A 91 -1.69 20.81 -11.42
CA CYS A 91 -2.99 21.28 -11.89
C CYS A 91 -4.04 20.17 -11.78
N LEU A 92 -5.31 20.56 -11.74
CA LEU A 92 -6.42 19.59 -11.69
C LEU A 92 -6.64 19.00 -13.08
N GLY A 93 -6.95 17.70 -13.09
CA GLY A 93 -7.41 16.98 -14.27
C GLY A 93 -8.84 17.35 -14.64
N GLN A 94 -9.71 16.35 -14.68
CA GLN A 94 -11.14 16.50 -14.95
C GLN A 94 -11.94 16.04 -13.74
N ARG A 95 -13.22 16.47 -13.66
CA ARG A 95 -14.20 16.01 -12.65
C ARG A 95 -13.76 16.26 -11.20
N GLN A 96 -13.01 17.33 -10.99
CA GLN A 96 -12.48 17.75 -9.70
C GLN A 96 -12.83 19.21 -9.43
N VAL A 97 -12.95 19.54 -8.15
CA VAL A 97 -13.11 20.91 -7.66
C VAL A 97 -11.98 21.22 -6.71
N LEU A 98 -11.40 22.40 -6.87
CA LEU A 98 -10.45 22.95 -5.91
C LEU A 98 -11.22 23.76 -4.88
N LEU A 99 -11.07 23.38 -3.61
CA LEU A 99 -11.58 24.08 -2.45
C LEU A 99 -10.40 24.78 -1.77
N ARG A 100 -10.48 26.09 -1.59
CA ARG A 100 -9.50 26.86 -0.81
C ARG A 100 -10.12 27.25 0.53
N PRO A 101 -9.77 26.58 1.63
CA PRO A 101 -10.28 26.93 2.95
C PRO A 101 -9.94 28.39 3.31
N ASN A 102 -10.87 29.10 3.94
CA ASN A 102 -10.62 30.42 4.50
C ASN A 102 -10.06 30.28 5.92
N PRO A 103 -8.77 30.57 6.16
CA PRO A 103 -8.13 30.36 7.47
C PRO A 103 -8.72 31.22 8.59
N ALA A 104 -9.49 32.27 8.27
CA ALA A 104 -10.20 33.09 9.24
C ALA A 104 -11.48 32.41 9.78
N VAL A 105 -11.97 31.36 9.12
CA VAL A 105 -13.24 30.69 9.44
C VAL A 105 -13.06 29.20 9.72
N VAL A 106 -12.16 28.55 8.98
CA VAL A 106 -11.97 27.10 9.07
C VAL A 106 -10.49 26.70 9.01
N ASP A 107 -10.11 25.70 9.79
CA ASP A 107 -8.82 25.01 9.63
C ASP A 107 -8.88 24.04 8.44
N SER A 108 -7.84 24.05 7.59
CA SER A 108 -7.81 23.21 6.38
C SER A 108 -7.86 21.71 6.68
N ARG A 109 -7.14 21.24 7.72
CA ARG A 109 -7.12 19.81 8.08
C ARG A 109 -8.45 19.43 8.72
N PHE A 110 -9.02 20.30 9.55
CA PHE A 110 -10.38 20.09 10.05
C PHE A 110 -11.40 19.95 8.92
N LEU A 111 -11.38 20.84 7.92
CA LEU A 111 -12.31 20.77 6.79
C LEU A 111 -12.15 19.47 6.00
N LEU A 112 -10.91 18.99 5.81
CA LEU A 112 -10.64 17.69 5.20
C LEU A 112 -11.34 16.57 5.98
N TYR A 113 -11.13 16.50 7.30
CA TYR A 113 -11.74 15.46 8.14
C TYR A 113 -13.27 15.56 8.21
N ALA A 114 -13.80 16.78 8.26
CA ALA A 114 -15.24 17.01 8.23
C ALA A 114 -15.85 16.50 6.91
N LEU A 115 -15.21 16.79 5.77
CA LEU A 115 -15.63 16.27 4.46
C LEU A 115 -15.54 14.74 4.37
N GLN A 116 -14.60 14.10 5.08
CA GLN A 116 -14.48 12.63 5.14
C GLN A 116 -15.46 11.97 6.11
N SER A 117 -16.09 12.74 6.99
CA SER A 117 -16.97 12.20 8.01
C SER A 117 -18.19 11.47 7.41
N PRO A 118 -18.69 10.39 8.03
CA PRO A 118 -19.87 9.67 7.55
C PRO A 118 -21.09 10.58 7.37
N GLN A 119 -21.24 11.61 8.21
CA GLN A 119 -22.33 12.57 8.12
C GLN A 119 -22.31 13.33 6.79
N VAL A 120 -21.16 13.91 6.42
CA VAL A 120 -21.03 14.70 5.18
C VAL A 120 -21.01 13.79 3.96
N GLN A 121 -20.37 12.62 4.06
CA GLN A 121 -20.38 11.61 2.99
C GLN A 121 -21.80 11.08 2.70
N HIS A 122 -22.65 10.94 3.72
CA HIS A 122 -24.06 10.60 3.55
C HIS A 122 -24.84 11.69 2.80
N GLU A 123 -24.61 12.97 3.13
CA GLU A 123 -25.21 14.10 2.41
C GLU A 123 -24.76 14.13 0.92
N ILE A 124 -23.47 13.87 0.67
CA ILE A 124 -22.93 13.74 -0.70
C ILE A 124 -23.62 12.59 -1.44
N GLY A 125 -23.77 11.42 -0.80
CA GLY A 125 -24.40 10.24 -1.37
C GLY A 125 -25.89 10.42 -1.69
N TRP A 126 -26.62 11.23 -0.91
CA TRP A 126 -28.03 11.51 -1.17
C TRP A 126 -28.28 12.18 -2.53
N ASN A 127 -27.28 12.91 -3.04
CA ASN A 127 -27.34 13.57 -4.33
C ASN A 127 -27.19 12.60 -5.53
N GLU A 128 -26.84 11.33 -5.30
CA GLU A 128 -26.84 10.29 -6.33
C GLU A 128 -28.26 9.95 -6.84
N GLY A 129 -29.29 10.17 -6.01
CA GLY A 129 -30.68 9.75 -6.27
C GLY A 129 -31.48 10.61 -7.28
N THR A 130 -30.84 11.52 -8.02
CA THR A 130 -31.54 12.48 -8.92
C THR A 130 -31.88 11.93 -10.32
N GLY A 131 -31.65 10.64 -10.56
CA GLY A 131 -32.18 9.94 -11.75
C GLY A 131 -31.40 10.14 -13.06
N SER A 132 -30.17 10.67 -13.04
CA SER A 132 -29.28 10.65 -14.20
C SER A 132 -28.48 9.35 -14.27
N THR A 133 -28.18 8.87 -15.49
CA THR A 133 -27.38 7.66 -15.75
C THR A 133 -25.92 7.76 -15.26
N VAL A 134 -25.46 8.96 -14.89
CA VAL A 134 -24.16 9.23 -14.26
C VAL A 134 -24.38 10.16 -13.06
N SER A 135 -24.02 9.70 -11.85
CA SER A 135 -24.08 10.50 -10.62
C SER A 135 -22.93 11.51 -10.58
N ASN A 136 -23.23 12.79 -10.31
CA ASN A 136 -22.26 13.90 -10.28
C ASN A 136 -22.68 14.97 -9.28
N VAL A 137 -21.77 15.40 -8.38
CA VAL A 137 -22.02 16.58 -7.53
C VAL A 137 -21.87 17.86 -8.34
N ARG A 138 -22.96 18.62 -8.47
CA ARG A 138 -22.95 19.96 -9.07
C ARG A 138 -22.37 20.99 -8.10
N ILE A 139 -21.75 22.04 -8.62
CA ILE A 139 -21.14 23.10 -7.80
C ILE A 139 -22.11 23.72 -6.78
N PRO A 140 -23.36 24.10 -7.13
CA PRO A 140 -24.28 24.66 -6.13
C PRO A 140 -24.63 23.70 -4.99
N VAL A 141 -24.65 22.40 -5.27
CA VAL A 141 -24.90 21.35 -4.27
C VAL A 141 -23.68 21.21 -3.35
N LEU A 142 -22.48 21.20 -3.93
CA LEU A 142 -21.21 21.19 -3.19
C LEU A 142 -21.11 22.41 -2.27
N GLU A 143 -21.44 23.59 -2.77
CA GLU A 143 -21.45 24.86 -2.03
C GLU A 143 -22.44 24.87 -0.85
N SER A 144 -23.53 24.10 -0.94
CA SER A 144 -24.56 24.00 0.09
C SER A 144 -24.36 22.88 1.10
N LEU A 145 -23.31 22.06 0.99
CA LEU A 145 -23.04 20.98 1.93
C LEU A 145 -22.95 21.51 3.36
N ASN A 146 -23.60 20.81 4.29
CA ASN A 146 -23.70 21.21 5.68
C ASN A 146 -22.50 20.69 6.46
N ILE A 147 -21.59 21.60 6.84
CA ILE A 147 -20.35 21.24 7.53
C ILE A 147 -20.45 21.61 9.01
N PRO A 148 -20.27 20.65 9.94
CA PRO A 148 -20.10 20.95 11.36
C PRO A 148 -18.91 21.89 11.55
N THR A 149 -19.16 23.07 12.12
CA THR A 149 -18.18 24.14 12.24
C THR A 149 -18.12 24.61 13.69
N PRO A 150 -17.45 23.86 14.59
CA PRO A 150 -17.19 24.34 15.95
C PRO A 150 -16.25 25.56 15.90
N CYS A 151 -15.98 26.20 17.04
CA CYS A 151 -15.08 27.35 17.05
C CYS A 151 -13.66 26.96 16.59
N LEU A 152 -12.92 27.90 15.99
CA LEU A 152 -11.59 27.66 15.42
C LEU A 152 -10.61 26.97 16.36
N LYS A 153 -10.72 27.23 17.68
CA LYS A 153 -9.90 26.55 18.69
C LYS A 153 -10.14 25.04 18.68
N VAL A 154 -11.40 24.63 18.76
CA VAL A 154 -11.81 23.22 18.75
C VAL A 154 -11.50 22.56 17.40
N GLN A 155 -11.67 23.28 16.29
CA GLN A 155 -11.29 22.75 14.96
C GLN A 155 -9.81 22.37 14.90
N LYS A 156 -8.93 23.26 15.37
CA LYS A 156 -7.48 23.01 15.41
C LYS A 156 -7.11 21.87 16.34
N GLU A 157 -7.79 21.77 17.47
CA GLU A 157 -7.61 20.67 18.43
C GLU A 157 -8.00 19.32 17.81
N ILE A 158 -9.18 19.22 17.16
CA ILE A 158 -9.61 18.01 16.44
C ILE A 158 -8.63 17.66 15.32
N ALA A 159 -8.23 18.66 14.53
CA ALA A 159 -7.28 18.48 13.43
C ALA A 159 -5.89 18.05 13.93
N ALA A 160 -5.48 18.47 15.14
CA ALA A 160 -4.23 18.04 15.75
C ALA A 160 -4.28 16.57 16.18
N VAL A 161 -5.38 16.13 16.81
CA VAL A 161 -5.54 14.73 17.23
C VAL A 161 -5.56 13.78 16.04
N LEU A 162 -6.46 14.01 15.08
CA LEU A 162 -6.57 13.16 13.89
C LEU A 162 -5.31 13.27 13.01
N GLY A 163 -4.77 14.48 12.89
CA GLY A 163 -3.53 14.74 12.16
C GLY A 163 -2.33 14.01 12.74
N ALA A 164 -2.20 13.93 14.07
CA ALA A 164 -1.12 13.19 14.72
C ALA A 164 -1.19 11.69 14.40
N ILE A 165 -2.40 11.12 14.31
CA ILE A 165 -2.60 9.73 13.92
C ILE A 165 -2.17 9.49 12.46
N ASP A 166 -2.69 10.30 11.53
CA ASP A 166 -2.34 10.18 10.11
C ASP A 166 -0.84 10.42 9.86
N ASP A 167 -0.26 11.44 10.50
CA ASP A 167 1.16 11.75 10.36
C ASP A 167 2.03 10.60 10.93
N ARG A 168 1.59 9.91 12.00
CA ARG A 168 2.27 8.70 12.51
C ARG A 168 2.14 7.51 11.57
N ILE A 169 0.96 7.30 10.97
CA ILE A 169 0.73 6.27 9.95
C ILE A 169 1.66 6.49 8.76
N ASP A 170 1.79 7.73 8.29
CA ASP A 170 2.68 8.09 7.17
C ASP A 170 4.14 7.74 7.49
N VAL A 171 4.63 8.11 8.67
CA VAL A 171 6.00 7.76 9.12
C VAL A 171 6.19 6.24 9.20
N LEU A 172 5.20 5.48 9.67
CA LEU A 172 5.27 4.01 9.72
C LEU A 172 5.37 3.40 8.33
N CYS A 173 4.57 3.89 7.37
CA CYS A 173 4.63 3.47 5.97
C CYS A 173 6.02 3.74 5.36
N GLU A 174 6.53 4.96 5.50
CA GLU A 174 7.84 5.35 4.99
C GLU A 174 8.99 4.54 5.62
N THR A 175 8.89 4.29 6.93
CA THR A 175 9.84 3.45 7.66
C THR A 175 9.84 2.02 7.12
N ASN A 176 8.67 1.43 6.90
CA ASN A 176 8.55 0.07 6.37
C ASN A 176 9.11 -0.03 4.94
N ILE A 177 8.81 0.94 4.07
CA ILE A 177 9.37 1.02 2.71
C ILE A 177 10.90 1.11 2.75
N THR A 178 11.44 1.96 3.62
CA THR A 178 12.90 2.16 3.76
C THR A 178 13.58 0.89 4.27
N LEU A 179 12.99 0.25 5.28
CA LEU A 179 13.48 -1.02 5.84
C LEU A 179 13.52 -2.13 4.78
N GLU A 180 12.45 -2.28 4.00
CA GLU A 180 12.39 -3.24 2.91
C GLU A 180 13.46 -2.95 1.84
N ALA A 181 13.63 -1.67 1.46
CA ALA A 181 14.64 -1.25 0.49
C ALA A 181 16.09 -1.52 0.96
N ILE A 182 16.37 -1.34 2.26
CA ILE A 182 17.67 -1.69 2.85
C ILE A 182 17.94 -3.18 2.70
N ALA A 183 17.00 -4.04 3.10
CA ALA A 183 17.17 -5.49 2.99
C ALA A 183 17.25 -5.97 1.53
N GLN A 184 16.48 -5.35 0.63
CA GLN A 184 16.57 -5.63 -0.80
C GLN A 184 17.94 -5.25 -1.38
N THR A 185 18.51 -4.12 -0.95
CA THR A 185 19.84 -3.68 -1.40
C THR A 185 20.92 -4.67 -0.96
N VAL A 186 20.87 -5.12 0.29
CA VAL A 186 21.78 -6.17 0.81
C VAL A 186 21.61 -7.46 0.01
N PHE A 187 20.36 -7.90 -0.22
CA PHE A 187 20.08 -9.10 -1.00
C PHE A 187 20.67 -9.01 -2.41
N LYS A 188 20.44 -7.89 -3.11
CA LYS A 188 20.95 -7.67 -4.46
C LYS A 188 22.48 -7.71 -4.50
N SER A 189 23.12 -6.98 -3.58
CA SER A 189 24.58 -6.96 -3.46
C SER A 189 25.16 -8.36 -3.25
N TRP A 190 24.57 -9.16 -2.35
CA TRP A 190 25.11 -10.47 -2.00
C TRP A 190 24.81 -11.56 -3.01
N PHE A 191 23.59 -11.60 -3.56
CA PHE A 191 23.07 -12.77 -4.28
C PHE A 191 22.79 -12.52 -5.77
N ILE A 192 22.82 -11.27 -6.23
CA ILE A 192 22.63 -10.91 -7.64
C ILE A 192 23.93 -10.35 -8.24
N ASP A 193 24.49 -9.33 -7.60
CA ASP A 193 25.69 -8.63 -8.10
C ASP A 193 26.99 -9.31 -7.63
N PHE A 194 26.92 -10.09 -6.54
CA PHE A 194 28.02 -10.78 -5.88
C PHE A 194 29.15 -9.85 -5.42
N ASP A 195 28.81 -8.64 -4.96
CA ASP A 195 29.78 -7.61 -4.59
C ASP A 195 30.82 -8.09 -3.56
N PRO A 196 30.47 -8.87 -2.51
CA PRO A 196 31.48 -9.35 -1.56
C PRO A 196 32.54 -10.24 -2.22
N VAL A 197 32.14 -11.06 -3.19
CA VAL A 197 33.02 -11.98 -3.93
C VAL A 197 33.87 -11.20 -4.93
N ARG A 198 33.30 -10.19 -5.60
CA ARG A 198 34.04 -9.29 -6.51
C ARG A 198 35.09 -8.48 -5.76
N ALA A 199 34.73 -7.87 -4.63
CA ALA A 199 35.67 -7.13 -3.78
C ALA A 199 36.86 -8.01 -3.39
N LYS A 200 36.58 -9.23 -2.92
CA LYS A 200 37.62 -10.23 -2.60
C LYS A 200 38.50 -10.63 -3.77
N THR A 201 37.92 -10.79 -4.97
CA THR A 201 38.66 -11.12 -6.20
C THR A 201 39.61 -9.99 -6.60
N GLU A 202 39.22 -8.73 -6.33
CA GLU A 202 40.00 -7.52 -6.60
C GLU A 202 41.00 -7.17 -5.47
N GLY A 203 41.08 -8.00 -4.42
CA GLY A 203 41.95 -7.75 -3.26
C GLY A 203 41.45 -6.64 -2.34
N ARG A 204 40.17 -6.28 -2.41
CA ARG A 204 39.49 -5.32 -1.52
C ARG A 204 38.70 -6.06 -0.44
N GLU A 205 38.49 -5.38 0.69
CA GLU A 205 37.58 -5.86 1.73
C GLU A 205 36.11 -5.61 1.32
N PRO A 206 35.20 -6.57 1.53
CA PRO A 206 33.77 -6.35 1.34
C PRO A 206 33.22 -5.25 2.24
N GLU A 207 32.48 -4.30 1.66
CA GLU A 207 31.85 -3.22 2.42
C GLU A 207 30.58 -3.70 3.16
N GLY A 208 30.29 -3.10 4.31
CA GLY A 208 29.02 -3.30 5.02
C GLY A 208 28.86 -4.63 5.76
N MET A 209 29.94 -5.38 5.98
CA MET A 209 29.95 -6.60 6.78
C MET A 209 31.17 -6.71 7.68
N ASP A 210 31.07 -7.50 8.75
CA ASP A 210 32.21 -7.80 9.61
C ASP A 210 33.15 -8.85 8.98
N ALA A 211 34.34 -9.01 9.56
CA ALA A 211 35.35 -9.93 9.05
C ALA A 211 34.87 -11.39 9.02
N LYS A 212 34.07 -11.80 10.02
CA LYS A 212 33.57 -13.18 10.14
C LYS A 212 32.56 -13.51 9.04
N MET A 213 31.67 -12.56 8.74
CA MET A 213 30.72 -12.67 7.64
C MET A 213 31.44 -12.61 6.29
N ALA A 214 32.43 -11.73 6.14
CA ALA A 214 33.26 -11.65 4.93
C ALA A 214 33.95 -12.98 4.64
N GLU A 215 34.51 -13.67 5.63
CA GLU A 215 35.17 -14.98 5.48
C GLU A 215 34.30 -16.06 4.84
N LEU A 216 32.97 -16.00 5.00
CA LEU A 216 32.04 -16.98 4.41
C LEU A 216 31.96 -16.89 2.88
N PHE A 217 32.29 -15.73 2.29
CA PHE A 217 32.25 -15.54 0.84
C PHE A 217 33.52 -16.06 0.17
N PRO A 218 33.43 -16.75 -0.97
CA PRO A 218 34.60 -17.22 -1.71
C PRO A 218 35.40 -16.05 -2.32
N HIS A 219 36.63 -16.34 -2.75
CA HIS A 219 37.52 -15.37 -3.43
C HIS A 219 37.54 -15.52 -4.95
N THR A 220 36.74 -16.44 -5.50
CA THR A 220 36.76 -16.79 -6.92
C THR A 220 35.35 -17.06 -7.44
N PHE A 221 35.21 -16.98 -8.77
CA PHE A 221 34.02 -17.39 -9.50
C PHE A 221 34.23 -18.73 -10.21
N ALA A 222 33.14 -19.44 -10.45
CA ALA A 222 33.06 -20.65 -11.24
C ALA A 222 32.03 -20.50 -12.36
N ASN A 223 32.26 -21.16 -13.50
CA ASN A 223 31.32 -21.15 -14.62
C ASN A 223 30.11 -22.05 -14.31
N SER A 224 28.92 -21.58 -14.66
CA SER A 224 27.67 -22.33 -14.52
C SER A 224 26.72 -22.07 -15.69
N ALA A 225 25.59 -22.78 -15.72
CA ALA A 225 24.52 -22.56 -16.70
C ALA A 225 23.87 -21.17 -16.60
N LEU A 226 24.03 -20.47 -15.48
CA LEU A 226 23.53 -19.10 -15.26
C LEU A 226 24.65 -18.05 -15.40
N GLY A 227 25.78 -18.41 -15.99
CA GLY A 227 26.98 -17.56 -16.08
C GLY A 227 27.94 -17.80 -14.92
N ALA A 228 28.85 -16.85 -14.71
CA ALA A 228 29.81 -16.90 -13.62
C ALA A 228 29.10 -16.69 -12.27
N ILE A 229 29.22 -17.66 -11.37
CA ILE A 229 28.67 -17.61 -10.01
C ILE A 229 29.79 -17.80 -8.99
N PRO A 230 29.64 -17.37 -7.73
CA PRO A 230 30.66 -17.57 -6.72
C PRO A 230 31.05 -19.05 -6.54
N ALA A 231 32.34 -19.33 -6.38
CA ALA A 231 32.81 -20.71 -6.23
C ALA A 231 32.18 -21.38 -4.99
N GLY A 232 31.74 -22.63 -5.14
CA GLY A 232 31.04 -23.38 -4.10
C GLY A 232 29.53 -23.11 -4.00
N TRP A 233 29.01 -22.15 -4.76
CA TRP A 233 27.57 -21.97 -4.94
C TRP A 233 27.07 -22.90 -6.05
N ARG A 234 25.79 -23.32 -5.99
CA ARG A 234 25.22 -24.25 -6.98
C ARG A 234 24.03 -23.66 -7.71
N VAL A 235 23.83 -24.08 -8.96
CA VAL A 235 22.57 -23.84 -9.67
C VAL A 235 21.60 -24.98 -9.34
N SER A 236 20.37 -24.63 -8.98
CA SER A 236 19.28 -25.55 -8.67
C SER A 236 17.99 -25.06 -9.32
N HIS A 237 16.87 -25.76 -9.11
CA HIS A 237 15.54 -25.32 -9.54
C HIS A 237 14.66 -25.05 -8.33
N VAL A 238 13.73 -24.10 -8.46
CA VAL A 238 12.85 -23.67 -7.37
C VAL A 238 12.20 -24.87 -6.69
N GLY A 239 11.62 -25.80 -7.45
CA GLY A 239 10.94 -26.97 -6.90
C GLY A 239 11.82 -27.98 -6.16
N GLN A 240 13.15 -27.85 -6.24
CA GLN A 240 14.10 -28.69 -5.49
C GLN A 240 14.49 -28.07 -4.15
N GLU A 241 14.35 -26.75 -4.01
CA GLU A 241 14.78 -26.02 -2.81
C GLU A 241 13.60 -25.59 -1.92
N ILE A 242 12.38 -25.54 -2.47
CA ILE A 242 11.21 -25.02 -1.77
C ILE A 242 9.96 -25.88 -1.95
N ASN A 243 9.12 -25.93 -0.91
CA ASN A 243 7.82 -26.57 -0.97
C ASN A 243 6.76 -25.54 -1.43
N CYS A 244 6.22 -25.73 -2.63
CA CYS A 244 5.18 -24.87 -3.20
C CYS A 244 3.81 -25.53 -3.16
N VAL A 245 2.82 -24.87 -2.59
CA VAL A 245 1.41 -25.27 -2.63
C VAL A 245 0.55 -24.22 -3.31
N GLY A 246 -0.68 -24.57 -3.62
CA GLY A 246 -1.71 -23.63 -4.08
C GLY A 246 -3.01 -23.97 -3.37
N GLY A 247 -4.01 -23.11 -3.51
CA GLY A 247 -5.23 -23.23 -2.73
C GLY A 247 -6.47 -23.64 -3.50
N GLY A 248 -7.61 -23.35 -2.87
CA GLY A 248 -8.95 -23.61 -3.40
C GLY A 248 -9.91 -22.49 -3.01
N THR A 249 -10.94 -22.29 -3.81
CA THR A 249 -12.05 -21.39 -3.50
C THR A 249 -13.29 -22.21 -3.17
N PRO A 250 -13.73 -22.25 -1.90
CA PRO A 250 -15.02 -22.82 -1.55
C PRO A 250 -16.16 -22.06 -2.22
N SER A 251 -17.31 -22.70 -2.46
CA SER A 251 -18.46 -22.05 -3.08
C SER A 251 -18.90 -20.83 -2.26
N THR A 252 -18.99 -19.66 -2.90
CA THR A 252 -19.47 -18.43 -2.25
C THR A 252 -20.97 -18.45 -1.97
N GLN A 253 -21.71 -19.36 -2.61
CA GLN A 253 -23.16 -19.51 -2.42
C GLN A 253 -23.50 -20.36 -1.18
N GLU A 254 -22.55 -21.16 -0.69
CA GLU A 254 -22.74 -22.02 0.48
C GLU A 254 -22.27 -21.32 1.76
N GLY A 255 -23.20 -20.63 2.45
CA GLY A 255 -22.90 -19.85 3.67
C GLY A 255 -22.16 -20.63 4.77
N LYS A 256 -22.40 -21.94 4.88
CA LYS A 256 -21.70 -22.84 5.84
C LYS A 256 -20.18 -22.89 5.67
N TYR A 257 -19.63 -22.49 4.52
CA TYR A 257 -18.18 -22.44 4.29
C TYR A 257 -17.53 -21.16 4.82
N TRP A 258 -18.34 -20.15 5.11
CA TRP A 258 -17.88 -18.81 5.51
C TRP A 258 -18.21 -18.53 6.96
N GLU A 259 -19.32 -19.09 7.45
CA GLU A 259 -19.76 -18.94 8.84
C GLU A 259 -19.67 -20.25 9.64
N PRO A 260 -19.16 -20.20 10.89
CA PRO A 260 -18.53 -19.04 11.53
C PRO A 260 -17.17 -18.66 10.87
N ALA A 261 -16.89 -17.36 10.80
CA ALA A 261 -15.69 -16.78 10.22
C ALA A 261 -14.42 -16.99 11.09
N ILE A 262 -13.82 -18.18 11.04
CA ILE A 262 -12.71 -18.60 11.92
C ILE A 262 -11.33 -18.37 11.26
N HIS A 263 -11.09 -19.00 10.11
CA HIS A 263 -9.76 -19.12 9.52
C HIS A 263 -9.51 -18.04 8.49
N TYR A 264 -8.40 -17.32 8.57
CA TYR A 264 -8.03 -16.35 7.53
C TYR A 264 -7.95 -17.01 6.16
N TRP A 265 -8.53 -16.36 5.15
CA TRP A 265 -8.49 -16.84 3.77
C TRP A 265 -8.22 -15.69 2.82
N THR A 266 -7.10 -15.78 2.10
CA THR A 266 -6.63 -14.72 1.22
C THR A 266 -6.84 -15.02 -0.25
N THR A 267 -7.03 -13.95 -1.01
CA THR A 267 -7.04 -13.87 -2.47
C THR A 267 -6.04 -12.80 -2.92
N PRO A 268 -5.52 -12.80 -4.17
CA PRO A 268 -4.60 -11.77 -4.65
C PRO A 268 -5.10 -10.32 -4.50
N LYS A 269 -6.41 -10.12 -4.31
CA LYS A 269 -7.02 -8.82 -4.00
C LYS A 269 -6.60 -8.28 -2.62
N ASP A 270 -6.33 -9.15 -1.65
CA ASP A 270 -5.80 -8.72 -0.35
C ASP A 270 -4.41 -8.11 -0.53
N LEU A 271 -3.56 -8.74 -1.35
CA LEU A 271 -2.19 -8.25 -1.60
C LEU A 271 -2.17 -7.02 -2.51
N SER A 272 -3.12 -6.87 -3.44
CA SER A 272 -3.18 -5.67 -4.28
C SER A 272 -3.46 -4.39 -3.49
N ARG A 273 -4.01 -4.54 -2.28
CA ARG A 273 -4.26 -3.46 -1.32
C ARG A 273 -3.20 -3.39 -0.23
N ASN A 274 -2.31 -4.37 -0.15
CA ASN A 274 -1.29 -4.45 0.87
C ASN A 274 -0.06 -3.65 0.42
N THR A 275 0.30 -2.63 1.19
CA THR A 275 1.48 -1.80 0.93
C THR A 275 2.72 -2.29 1.67
N SER A 276 2.58 -3.32 2.50
CA SER A 276 3.64 -3.90 3.33
C SER A 276 4.10 -5.26 2.77
N PRO A 277 5.37 -5.66 2.93
CA PRO A 277 5.85 -6.98 2.53
C PRO A 277 5.33 -8.11 3.44
N VAL A 278 4.54 -7.79 4.46
CA VAL A 278 3.92 -8.75 5.38
C VAL A 278 2.39 -8.69 5.33
N LEU A 279 1.72 -9.82 5.58
CA LEU A 279 0.26 -9.92 5.64
C LEU A 279 -0.17 -10.32 7.06
N LEU A 280 -0.97 -9.46 7.71
CA LEU A 280 -1.42 -9.63 9.10
C LEU A 280 -2.90 -10.02 9.24
N SER A 281 -3.70 -9.83 8.19
CA SER A 281 -5.14 -10.10 8.18
C SER A 281 -5.63 -10.30 6.75
N THR A 282 -6.88 -10.75 6.58
CA THR A 282 -7.52 -10.97 5.28
C THR A 282 -8.94 -10.41 5.30
N GLU A 283 -9.46 -9.98 4.14
CA GLU A 283 -10.82 -9.44 4.01
C GLU A 283 -11.89 -10.49 4.38
N ARG A 284 -11.61 -11.77 4.14
CA ARG A 284 -12.55 -12.87 4.35
C ARG A 284 -11.93 -13.96 5.21
N ARG A 285 -12.81 -14.71 5.88
CA ARG A 285 -12.45 -15.90 6.66
C ARG A 285 -13.34 -17.09 6.27
N LEU A 286 -12.86 -18.29 6.55
CA LEU A 286 -13.56 -19.55 6.34
C LEU A 286 -13.98 -20.18 7.67
N SER A 287 -15.05 -20.97 7.63
CA SER A 287 -15.35 -21.95 8.66
C SER A 287 -14.47 -23.20 8.51
N ASP A 288 -14.53 -24.12 9.47
CA ASP A 288 -13.86 -25.43 9.35
C ASP A 288 -14.32 -26.21 8.10
N ALA A 289 -15.62 -26.14 7.79
CA ALA A 289 -16.18 -26.79 6.59
C ALA A 289 -15.67 -26.15 5.30
N GLY A 290 -15.44 -24.84 5.29
CA GLY A 290 -14.84 -24.12 4.18
C GLY A 290 -13.37 -24.45 4.01
N LEU A 291 -12.62 -24.51 5.12
CA LEU A 291 -11.20 -24.86 5.13
C LEU A 291 -10.97 -26.27 4.56
N ALA A 292 -11.85 -27.23 4.86
CA ALA A 292 -11.80 -28.58 4.32
C ALA A 292 -11.95 -28.66 2.78
N LYS A 293 -12.38 -27.57 2.12
CA LYS A 293 -12.43 -27.45 0.65
C LYS A 293 -11.16 -26.84 0.05
N VAL A 294 -10.23 -26.36 0.87
CA VAL A 294 -8.95 -25.81 0.43
C VAL A 294 -7.92 -26.94 0.40
N SER A 295 -7.40 -27.26 -0.79
CA SER A 295 -6.50 -28.41 -0.99
C SER A 295 -5.20 -28.34 -0.18
N SER A 296 -4.68 -27.14 0.08
CA SER A 296 -3.51 -26.94 0.93
C SER A 296 -3.82 -26.90 2.43
N GLY A 297 -5.09 -26.87 2.82
CA GLY A 297 -5.50 -26.60 4.19
C GLY A 297 -5.00 -25.24 4.70
N LEU A 298 -4.75 -25.17 5.99
CA LEU A 298 -4.23 -24.00 6.69
C LEU A 298 -2.70 -23.99 6.60
N LEU A 299 -2.14 -22.92 6.02
CA LEU A 299 -0.70 -22.73 5.91
C LEU A 299 -0.16 -22.06 7.17
N PRO A 300 1.08 -22.38 7.58
CA PRO A 300 1.69 -21.77 8.76
C PRO A 300 2.07 -20.29 8.50
N ALA A 301 2.20 -19.53 9.59
CA ALA A 301 2.89 -18.25 9.54
C ALA A 301 4.33 -18.41 9.03
N GLY A 302 4.86 -17.40 8.36
CA GLY A 302 6.11 -17.43 7.62
C GLY A 302 5.96 -17.86 6.16
N THR A 303 4.78 -18.32 5.72
CA THR A 303 4.57 -18.69 4.30
C THR A 303 4.68 -17.46 3.39
N LEU A 304 5.52 -17.54 2.35
CA LEU A 304 5.59 -16.52 1.31
C LEU A 304 4.48 -16.75 0.28
N LEU A 305 3.71 -15.70 0.01
CA LEU A 305 2.62 -15.70 -0.96
C LEU A 305 3.05 -14.93 -2.21
N MET A 306 2.87 -15.54 -3.38
CA MET A 306 3.01 -14.85 -4.66
C MET A 306 1.71 -14.99 -5.47
N SER A 307 1.15 -13.87 -5.95
CA SER A 307 0.02 -13.93 -6.89
C SER A 307 0.48 -14.59 -8.21
N SER A 308 -0.18 -15.67 -8.58
CA SER A 308 0.11 -16.44 -9.79
C SER A 308 -0.72 -16.03 -11.01
N ARG A 309 -1.81 -15.28 -10.78
CA ARG A 309 -2.75 -14.78 -11.79
C ARG A 309 -2.74 -13.26 -11.83
N ALA A 310 -3.16 -12.70 -12.96
CA ALA A 310 -3.10 -11.28 -13.26
C ALA A 310 -3.68 -10.36 -12.15
N PRO A 311 -2.91 -9.35 -11.68
CA PRO A 311 -1.49 -9.14 -11.99
C PRO A 311 -0.61 -10.12 -11.20
N ILE A 312 0.30 -10.77 -11.93
CA ILE A 312 1.29 -11.69 -11.37
C ILE A 312 2.33 -10.86 -10.61
N GLY A 313 2.71 -11.35 -9.42
CA GLY A 313 3.88 -10.85 -8.71
C GLY A 313 3.62 -10.00 -7.48
N TYR A 314 2.38 -9.94 -6.98
CA TYR A 314 2.18 -9.44 -5.62
C TYR A 314 2.82 -10.42 -4.64
N LEU A 315 3.63 -9.90 -3.72
CA LEU A 315 4.39 -10.68 -2.76
C LEU A 315 4.08 -10.24 -1.33
N ALA A 316 3.86 -11.19 -0.43
CA ALA A 316 3.77 -10.92 1.00
C ALA A 316 4.13 -12.17 1.82
N ILE A 317 4.80 -11.98 2.97
CA ILE A 317 5.02 -13.05 3.95
C ILE A 317 3.87 -13.02 4.96
N ALA A 318 3.14 -14.14 5.07
CA ALA A 318 2.05 -14.27 6.02
C ALA A 318 2.57 -14.30 7.45
N GLN A 319 2.15 -13.37 8.30
CA GLN A 319 2.49 -13.32 9.73
C GLN A 319 1.44 -14.00 10.61
N ILE A 320 0.48 -14.66 9.97
CA ILE A 320 -0.64 -15.38 10.56
C ILE A 320 -0.85 -16.69 9.79
N PRO A 321 -1.33 -17.76 10.45
CA PRO A 321 -1.81 -18.94 9.72
C PRO A 321 -3.00 -18.58 8.84
N LEU A 322 -2.98 -19.01 7.57
CA LEU A 322 -4.04 -18.69 6.62
C LEU A 322 -4.21 -19.75 5.54
N ALA A 323 -5.39 -19.79 4.93
CA ALA A 323 -5.67 -20.54 3.73
C ALA A 323 -5.60 -19.60 2.51
N VAL A 324 -5.26 -20.16 1.34
CA VAL A 324 -5.13 -19.38 0.10
C VAL A 324 -6.15 -19.84 -0.93
N ASN A 325 -6.49 -18.97 -1.87
CA ASN A 325 -7.24 -19.38 -3.06
C ASN A 325 -6.32 -19.96 -4.16
N GLN A 326 -6.90 -20.33 -5.30
CA GLN A 326 -6.15 -20.88 -6.45
C GLN A 326 -5.31 -19.84 -7.23
N GLY A 327 -5.30 -18.58 -6.81
CA GLY A 327 -4.53 -17.49 -7.44
C GLY A 327 -3.15 -17.29 -6.84
N TYR A 328 -2.67 -18.25 -6.06
CA TYR A 328 -1.39 -18.20 -5.40
C TYR A 328 -0.47 -19.34 -5.79
N ILE A 329 0.81 -19.02 -5.80
CA ILE A 329 1.87 -19.96 -5.45
C ILE A 329 2.29 -19.57 -4.03
N ALA A 330 2.03 -20.46 -3.08
CA ALA A 330 2.44 -20.30 -1.68
C ALA A 330 3.67 -21.14 -1.40
N MET A 331 4.71 -20.54 -0.84
CA MET A 331 6.02 -21.12 -0.60
C MET A 331 6.22 -21.26 0.91
N LEU A 332 6.26 -22.50 1.39
CA LEU A 332 6.29 -22.82 2.81
C LEU A 332 7.68 -22.55 3.42
N PRO A 333 7.75 -22.27 4.74
CA PRO A 333 9.01 -21.95 5.42
C PRO A 333 9.92 -23.17 5.68
N ASP A 334 9.48 -24.38 5.35
CA ASP A 334 10.19 -25.65 5.61
C ASP A 334 11.18 -26.04 4.49
N GLY A 335 11.35 -25.20 3.47
CA GLY A 335 12.32 -25.39 2.39
C GLY A 335 13.77 -25.13 2.81
N ASN A 336 14.71 -25.46 1.92
CA ASN A 336 16.14 -25.17 2.07
C ASN A 336 16.43 -23.66 2.00
N LEU A 337 15.60 -22.93 1.26
CA LEU A 337 15.68 -21.47 1.15
C LEU A 337 14.54 -20.82 1.93
N PRO A 338 14.86 -19.89 2.83
CA PRO A 338 13.86 -19.28 3.70
C PRO A 338 12.97 -18.28 2.94
N PRO A 339 11.74 -18.04 3.41
CA PRO A 339 10.78 -17.12 2.81
C PRO A 339 11.31 -15.70 2.56
N GLN A 340 12.13 -15.14 3.44
CA GLN A 340 12.71 -13.80 3.27
C GLN A 340 13.70 -13.77 2.10
N TYR A 341 14.55 -14.80 1.95
CA TYR A 341 15.42 -14.94 0.78
C TYR A 341 14.59 -15.04 -0.50
N LEU A 342 13.55 -15.87 -0.49
CA LEU A 342 12.68 -16.08 -1.65
C LEU A 342 11.86 -14.83 -2.00
N TYR A 343 11.49 -14.03 -1.00
CA TYR A 343 10.78 -12.76 -1.19
C TYR A 343 11.59 -11.83 -2.09
N PHE A 344 12.85 -11.57 -1.73
CA PHE A 344 13.73 -10.72 -2.53
C PHE A 344 14.15 -11.39 -3.84
N TRP A 345 14.38 -12.70 -3.85
CA TRP A 345 14.65 -13.43 -5.09
C TRP A 345 13.50 -13.26 -6.10
N CYS A 346 12.24 -13.42 -5.65
CA CYS A 346 11.07 -13.19 -6.49
C CYS A 346 11.00 -11.74 -6.99
N LYS A 347 11.31 -10.74 -6.15
CA LYS A 347 11.35 -9.33 -6.58
C LYS A 347 12.35 -9.10 -7.70
N GLU A 348 13.59 -9.55 -7.52
CA GLU A 348 14.67 -9.35 -8.50
C GLU A 348 14.44 -10.16 -9.80
N ASN A 349 13.73 -11.28 -9.72
CA ASN A 349 13.46 -12.15 -10.87
C ASN A 349 12.04 -12.00 -11.43
N MET A 350 11.28 -10.99 -11.00
CA MET A 350 9.85 -10.86 -11.31
C MET A 350 9.57 -10.76 -12.81
N ASP A 351 10.42 -10.06 -13.56
CA ASP A 351 10.27 -9.95 -15.01
C ASP A 351 10.48 -11.29 -15.70
N SER A 352 11.46 -12.09 -15.27
CA SER A 352 11.64 -13.46 -15.79
C SER A 352 10.47 -14.37 -15.41
N ILE A 353 9.93 -14.23 -14.20
CA ILE A 353 8.75 -14.97 -13.73
C ILE A 353 7.54 -14.64 -14.63
N LYS A 354 7.29 -13.35 -14.90
CA LYS A 354 6.20 -12.89 -15.76
C LYS A 354 6.36 -13.35 -17.21
N GLN A 355 7.58 -13.36 -17.76
CA GLN A 355 7.85 -13.84 -19.12
C GLN A 355 7.58 -15.34 -19.30
N LYS A 356 7.66 -16.13 -18.22
CA LYS A 356 7.36 -17.57 -18.22
C LYS A 356 5.87 -17.86 -17.97
N ALA A 357 5.07 -16.84 -17.66
CA ALA A 357 3.63 -17.01 -17.54
C ALA A 357 3.01 -17.24 -18.93
N ASN A 358 1.97 -18.06 -18.98
CA ASN A 358 1.27 -18.42 -20.21
C ASN A 358 -0.12 -17.75 -20.24
N GLY A 359 -0.65 -17.56 -21.44
CA GLY A 359 -1.98 -16.99 -21.70
C GLY A 359 -1.93 -15.78 -22.63
N SER A 360 -2.98 -15.55 -23.42
CA SER A 360 -3.11 -14.37 -24.29
C SER A 360 -3.94 -13.27 -23.64
N THR A 361 -5.01 -13.62 -22.90
CA THR A 361 -5.93 -12.68 -22.24
C THR A 361 -5.79 -12.66 -20.72
N PHE A 362 -5.47 -13.80 -20.10
CA PHE A 362 -5.23 -13.92 -18.67
C PHE A 362 -3.88 -14.58 -18.43
N MET A 363 -2.90 -13.78 -18.03
CA MET A 363 -1.58 -14.28 -17.70
C MET A 363 -1.63 -15.07 -16.40
N GLU A 364 -1.12 -16.29 -16.43
CA GLU A 364 -0.92 -17.14 -15.25
C GLU A 364 0.42 -17.87 -15.31
N ILE A 365 1.13 -17.91 -14.18
CA ILE A 365 2.27 -18.81 -13.99
C ILE A 365 1.82 -20.05 -13.22
N SER A 366 1.93 -21.22 -13.84
CA SER A 366 1.60 -22.48 -13.17
C SER A 366 2.69 -22.88 -12.18
N LYS A 367 2.31 -23.62 -11.13
CA LYS A 367 3.28 -24.20 -10.17
C LYS A 367 4.34 -25.07 -10.84
N SER A 368 3.98 -25.82 -11.89
CA SER A 368 4.94 -26.69 -12.59
C SER A 368 6.01 -25.87 -13.30
N ILE A 369 5.64 -24.77 -13.96
CA ILE A 369 6.59 -23.86 -14.62
C ILE A 369 7.42 -23.11 -13.59
N PHE A 370 6.79 -22.57 -12.54
CA PHE A 370 7.51 -21.85 -11.47
C PHE A 370 8.58 -22.73 -10.81
N ARG A 371 8.26 -24.00 -10.53
CA ARG A 371 9.20 -24.98 -9.96
C ARG A 371 10.42 -25.27 -10.85
N GLN A 372 10.32 -25.02 -12.15
CA GLN A 372 11.40 -25.22 -13.13
C GLN A 372 12.24 -23.95 -13.35
N ILE A 373 11.98 -22.85 -12.65
CA ILE A 373 12.83 -21.67 -12.76
C ILE A 373 14.18 -21.99 -12.09
N PRO A 374 15.31 -21.79 -12.79
CA PRO A 374 16.61 -22.00 -12.19
C PRO A 374 16.93 -20.86 -11.23
N LEU A 375 17.63 -21.18 -10.13
CA LEU A 375 18.13 -20.21 -9.17
C LEU A 375 19.53 -20.61 -8.68
N ILE A 376 20.20 -19.63 -8.09
CA ILE A 376 21.48 -19.84 -7.44
C ILE A 376 21.23 -20.10 -5.96
N VAL A 377 21.87 -21.15 -5.45
CA VAL A 377 21.77 -21.55 -4.05
C VAL A 377 23.14 -21.39 -3.38
N PRO A 378 23.30 -20.38 -2.51
CA PRO A 378 24.52 -20.17 -1.75
C PRO A 378 24.70 -21.22 -0.63
N PRO A 379 25.92 -21.32 -0.06
CA PRO A 379 26.18 -22.07 1.16
C PRO A 379 25.27 -21.63 2.31
N ARG A 380 24.85 -22.59 3.13
CA ARG A 380 23.90 -22.38 4.23
C ARG A 380 24.32 -21.27 5.19
N GLY A 381 25.60 -21.18 5.55
CA GLY A 381 26.10 -20.14 6.46
C GLY A 381 25.88 -18.71 5.93
N ILE A 382 25.99 -18.50 4.62
CA ILE A 382 25.72 -17.19 4.00
C ILE A 382 24.22 -16.87 4.06
N VAL A 383 23.35 -17.86 3.83
CA VAL A 383 21.90 -17.71 3.97
C VAL A 383 21.52 -17.38 5.41
N GLU A 384 22.11 -18.07 6.39
CA GLU A 384 21.86 -17.83 7.82
C GLU A 384 22.27 -16.41 8.23
N CYS A 385 23.44 -15.94 7.78
CA CYS A 385 23.87 -14.55 7.99
C CYS A 385 22.90 -13.53 7.38
N PHE A 386 22.40 -13.78 6.17
CA PHE A 386 21.39 -12.91 5.56
C PHE A 386 20.07 -12.94 6.33
N MET A 387 19.69 -14.11 6.86
CA MET A 387 18.47 -14.28 7.65
C MET A 387 18.52 -13.56 8.99
N GLU A 388 19.68 -13.49 9.64
CA GLU A 388 19.85 -12.70 10.86
C GLU A 388 19.61 -11.19 10.59
N LEU A 389 20.20 -10.68 9.51
CA LEU A 389 20.04 -9.28 9.10
C LEU A 389 18.59 -8.97 8.66
N SER A 390 18.06 -9.75 7.72
CA SER A 390 16.73 -9.54 7.17
C SER A 390 15.63 -9.87 8.18
N GLY A 391 15.84 -10.82 9.09
CA GLY A 391 14.90 -11.16 10.16
C GLY A 391 14.59 -9.95 11.03
N SER A 392 15.62 -9.26 11.53
CA SER A 392 15.46 -8.02 12.31
C SER A 392 14.69 -6.94 11.55
N VAL A 393 14.94 -6.81 10.24
CA VAL A 393 14.23 -5.87 9.38
C VAL A 393 12.75 -6.24 9.28
N PHE A 394 12.43 -7.50 9.00
CA PHE A 394 11.05 -7.98 8.89
C PHE A 394 10.29 -7.94 10.22
N ASP A 395 10.96 -8.14 11.35
CA ASP A 395 10.37 -7.98 12.68
C ASP A 395 9.93 -6.53 12.90
N ARG A 396 10.79 -5.56 12.55
CA ARG A 396 10.46 -4.13 12.63
C ARG A 396 9.34 -3.74 11.68
N ILE A 397 9.35 -4.25 10.45
CA ILE A 397 8.26 -4.02 9.48
C ILE A 397 6.95 -4.59 10.03
N THR A 398 6.98 -5.79 10.61
CA THR A 398 5.81 -6.45 11.19
C THR A 398 5.24 -5.67 12.37
N ALA A 399 6.10 -5.20 13.28
CA ALA A 399 5.69 -4.35 14.39
C ALA A 399 5.10 -3.01 13.91
N GLY A 400 5.76 -2.37 12.95
CA GLY A 400 5.28 -1.12 12.36
C GLY A 400 3.93 -1.27 11.67
N GLU A 401 3.72 -2.37 10.93
CA GLU A 401 2.45 -2.65 10.25
C GLU A 401 1.32 -2.96 11.24
N LYS A 402 1.59 -3.67 12.36
CA LYS A 402 0.61 -3.86 13.44
C LYS A 402 0.18 -2.52 14.05
N GLN A 403 1.15 -1.65 14.34
CA GLN A 403 0.86 -0.32 14.88
C GLN A 403 0.06 0.52 13.87
N ARG A 404 0.41 0.45 12.58
CA ARG A 404 -0.28 1.16 11.50
C ARG A 404 -1.77 0.77 11.43
N LEU A 405 -2.07 -0.53 11.49
CA LEU A 405 -3.44 -1.04 11.48
C LEU A 405 -4.24 -0.58 12.72
N SER A 406 -3.65 -0.68 13.91
CA SER A 406 -4.30 -0.23 15.15
C SER A 406 -4.60 1.28 15.14
N LEU A 407 -3.66 2.10 14.68
CA LEU A 407 -3.86 3.54 14.52
C LEU A 407 -4.92 3.87 13.46
N GLN A 408 -4.99 3.09 12.39
CA GLN A 408 -6.01 3.26 11.37
C GLN A 408 -7.41 2.97 11.95
N GLU A 409 -7.58 1.88 12.70
CA GLU A 409 -8.83 1.55 13.39
C GLU A 409 -9.21 2.64 14.40
N LEU A 410 -8.24 3.15 15.17
CA LEU A 410 -8.45 4.24 16.12
C LEU A 410 -8.93 5.50 15.41
N ARG A 411 -8.28 5.90 14.31
CA ARG A 411 -8.69 7.07 13.52
C ARG A 411 -10.10 6.90 12.98
N ASP A 412 -10.40 5.75 12.37
CA ASP A 412 -11.69 5.49 11.73
C ASP A 412 -12.83 5.47 12.78
N SER A 413 -12.53 5.10 14.04
CA SER A 413 -13.42 5.23 15.19
C SER A 413 -13.55 6.68 15.70
N LEU A 414 -12.44 7.40 15.87
CA LEU A 414 -12.43 8.74 16.44
C LEU A 414 -12.98 9.81 15.50
N LEU A 415 -12.73 9.71 14.19
CA LEU A 415 -13.12 10.71 13.21
C LEU A 415 -14.62 11.05 13.28
N PRO A 416 -15.57 10.10 13.18
CA PRO A 416 -16.98 10.44 13.29
C PRO A 416 -17.36 11.01 14.66
N ARG A 417 -16.78 10.48 15.74
CA ARG A 417 -17.09 10.85 17.14
C ARG A 417 -16.59 12.24 17.53
N LEU A 418 -15.42 12.64 17.01
CA LEU A 418 -14.86 13.98 17.21
C LEU A 418 -15.59 15.03 16.38
N ILE A 419 -15.93 14.71 15.12
CA ILE A 419 -16.66 15.63 14.23
C ILE A 419 -18.09 15.85 14.73
N SER A 420 -18.78 14.81 15.23
CA SER A 420 -20.12 14.93 15.81
C SER A 420 -20.14 15.58 17.19
N GLY A 421 -19.00 15.63 17.88
CA GLY A 421 -18.88 16.09 19.26
C GLY A 421 -19.35 15.06 20.31
N GLU A 422 -19.55 13.80 19.91
CA GLU A 422 -19.82 12.68 20.82
C GLU A 422 -18.65 12.43 21.77
N VAL A 423 -17.41 12.59 21.28
CA VAL A 423 -16.18 12.53 22.07
C VAL A 423 -15.58 13.92 22.17
N ARG A 424 -15.13 14.29 23.37
CA ARG A 424 -14.40 15.56 23.55
C ARG A 424 -12.94 15.38 23.17
N VAL A 425 -12.30 16.47 22.71
CA VAL A 425 -10.87 16.44 22.33
C VAL A 425 -9.97 15.80 23.41
N PRO A 426 -10.07 16.14 24.72
CA PRO A 426 -9.18 15.54 25.72
C PRO A 426 -9.34 14.02 25.86
N GLU A 427 -10.55 13.49 25.62
CA GLU A 427 -10.81 12.05 25.63
C GLU A 427 -10.23 11.36 24.39
N GLY A 428 -10.26 12.05 23.24
CA GLY A 428 -9.58 11.60 22.01
C GLY A 428 -8.06 11.61 22.15
N GLU A 429 -7.49 12.66 22.77
CA GLU A 429 -6.06 12.73 23.11
C GLU A 429 -5.63 11.61 24.06
N ALA A 430 -6.45 11.29 25.07
CA ALA A 430 -6.17 10.18 25.99
C ALA A 430 -6.13 8.82 25.25
N GLN A 431 -7.12 8.54 24.39
CA GLN A 431 -7.14 7.32 23.56
C GLN A 431 -5.94 7.24 22.62
N LEU A 432 -5.52 8.38 22.03
CA LEU A 432 -4.32 8.43 21.21
C LEU A 432 -3.05 8.12 22.01
N ASN A 433 -2.89 8.73 23.18
CA ASN A 433 -1.73 8.51 24.02
C ASN A 433 -1.64 7.05 24.50
N GLU A 434 -2.78 6.42 24.81
CA GLU A 434 -2.85 5.00 25.15
C GLU A 434 -2.43 4.10 23.98
N ALA A 435 -2.85 4.42 22.75
CA ALA A 435 -2.47 3.65 21.56
C ALA A 435 -1.00 3.86 21.12
N LEU A 436 -0.35 4.92 21.58
CA LEU A 436 1.06 5.22 21.30
C LEU A 436 2.02 4.70 22.38
N ALA A 437 1.52 4.39 23.58
CA ALA A 437 2.27 3.79 24.68
C ALA A 437 2.58 2.32 24.39
#